data_AF-A0A0N1L2Y4-F1
#
_entry.id   AF-A0A0N1L2Y4-F1
#
_cell.length_a   1.000
_cell.length_b   1.000
_cell.length_c   1.000
_cell.angle_alpha   90.00
_cell.angle_beta   90.00
_cell.angle_gamma   90.00
#
_symmetry.space_group_name_H-M   'P 1'
#
loop_
_entity.id
_entity.type
_entity.pdbx_description
1 polymer ?
#
loop_
_entity_poly.entity_id
_entity_poly.type
_entity_poly.pdbx_seq_one_letter_code
_entity_poly.pdbx_strand_id
1 'polypeptide(L)'
;MGGLSLPHLIILALVVLILFGRGRISEMMGDFGKGIKSFKQGMNEEANPPVTPPPAQIQQTPPVPPVAPQAPVHPAPVQQPGDHPQGPQA
;
A
#
# COMPACT_ATOMS: atom_id res chain seq x y z
N MET A 1 -1.06 -14.43 -52.35
CA MET A 1 -0.29 -15.14 -51.32
C MET A 1 -0.68 -14.55 -49.97
N GLY A 2 -1.66 -15.18 -49.31
CA GLY A 2 -2.36 -14.65 -48.14
C GLY A 2 -1.44 -14.60 -46.93
N GLY A 3 -0.89 -13.41 -46.69
CA GLY A 3 -0.26 -13.09 -45.41
C GLY A 3 -1.27 -13.28 -44.29
N LEU A 4 -0.75 -13.62 -43.12
CA LEU A 4 -1.46 -13.79 -41.84
C LEU A 4 -2.50 -12.68 -41.64
N SER A 5 -3.71 -12.91 -42.15
CA SER A 5 -4.78 -11.93 -42.06
C SER A 5 -5.29 -11.95 -40.63
N LEU A 6 -5.64 -10.78 -40.09
CA LEU A 6 -6.22 -10.61 -38.75
C LEU A 6 -7.19 -11.74 -38.32
N PRO A 7 -8.13 -12.22 -39.18
CA PRO A 7 -9.01 -13.33 -38.82
C PRO A 7 -8.30 -14.64 -38.51
N HIS A 8 -7.22 -15.00 -39.22
CA HIS A 8 -6.45 -16.21 -38.92
C HIS A 8 -5.81 -16.15 -37.53
N LEU A 9 -5.35 -14.97 -37.11
CA LEU A 9 -4.75 -14.80 -35.78
C LEU A 9 -5.80 -14.92 -34.68
N ILE A 10 -7.01 -14.39 -34.89
CA ILE A 10 -8.13 -14.54 -33.95
C ILE A 10 -8.52 -16.02 -33.82
N ILE A 11 -8.62 -16.74 -34.94
CA ILE A 11 -8.95 -18.18 -34.94
C ILE A 11 -7.87 -18.98 -34.20
N LEU A 12 -6.59 -18.69 -34.45
CA LEU A 12 -5.47 -19.34 -33.77
C LEU A 12 -5.49 -19.05 -32.26
N ALA A 13 -5.71 -17.80 -31.86
CA ALA A 13 -5.83 -17.41 -30.45
C ALA A 13 -6.99 -18.13 -29.75
N LEU A 14 -8.12 -18.32 -30.45
CA LEU A 14 -9.26 -19.06 -29.91
C LEU A 14 -8.94 -20.54 -29.69
N VAL A 15 -8.25 -21.18 -30.64
CA VAL A 15 -7.80 -22.58 -30.50
C VAL A 15 -6.84 -22.71 -29.32
N VAL A 16 -5.86 -21.82 -29.20
CA VAL A 16 -4.90 -21.81 -28.07
C VAL A 16 -5.64 -21.60 -26.74
N LEU A 17 -6.62 -20.69 -26.69
CA LEU A 17 -7.42 -20.45 -25.49
C LEU A 17 -8.24 -21.67 -25.07
N ILE A 18 -8.74 -22.47 -26.02
CA ILE A 18 -9.48 -23.71 -25.71
C ILE A 18 -8.53 -24.81 -25.21
N LEU A 19 -7.36 -24.97 -25.85
CA LEU A 19 -6.37 -26.00 -25.49
C LEU A 19 -5.74 -25.74 -24.11
N PHE A 20 -5.34 -24.49 -23.87
CA PHE A 20 -4.68 -24.10 -22.62
C PHE A 20 -5.67 -23.69 -21.53
N GLY A 21 -6.89 -23.28 -21.92
CA GLY A 21 -7.90 -22.76 -21.01
C GLY A 21 -7.60 -21.35 -20.51
N ARG A 22 -8.64 -20.64 -20.05
CA ARG A 22 -8.52 -19.28 -19.52
C ARG A 22 -7.63 -19.17 -18.27
N GLY A 23 -7.60 -20.20 -17.43
CA GLY A 23 -6.88 -20.19 -16.16
C GLY A 23 -5.36 -20.15 -16.34
N ARG A 24 -4.81 -21.02 -17.19
CA ARG A 24 -3.36 -21.08 -17.44
C ARG A 24 -2.84 -19.86 -18.18
N ILE A 25 -3.57 -19.37 -19.18
CA ILE A 25 -3.16 -18.17 -19.92
C ILE A 25 -3.14 -16.93 -19.01
N SER A 26 -4.15 -16.75 -18.13
CA SER A 26 -4.17 -15.61 -17.21
C SER A 26 -3.04 -15.64 -16.18
N GLU A 27 -2.69 -16.81 -15.66
CA GLU A 27 -1.57 -16.97 -14.71
C GLU A 27 -0.23 -16.66 -15.39
N MET A 28 0.02 -17.24 -16.56
CA MET A 28 1.25 -17.00 -17.35
C MET A 28 1.35 -15.55 -17.85
N MET A 29 0.24 -14.97 -18.31
CA MET A 29 0.21 -13.58 -18.77
C MET A 29 0.41 -12.59 -17.60
N GLY A 30 -0.02 -12.95 -16.39
CA GLY A 30 0.22 -12.17 -15.18
C GLY A 30 1.71 -12.07 -14.84
N ASP A 31 2.42 -13.20 -14.83
CA ASP A 31 3.85 -13.22 -14.53
C ASP A 31 4.71 -12.62 -15.66
N PHE A 32 4.31 -12.87 -16.91
CA PHE A 32 4.93 -12.23 -18.06
C PHE A 32 4.72 -10.71 -18.07
N GLY A 33 3.51 -10.25 -17.71
CA GLY A 33 3.16 -8.84 -17.60
C GLY A 33 3.96 -8.10 -16.53
N LYS A 34 4.21 -8.74 -15.38
CA LYS A 34 5.10 -8.20 -14.34
C LYS A 34 6.54 -8.06 -14.86
N GLY A 35 7.06 -9.08 -15.53
CA GLY A 35 8.41 -9.05 -16.13
C GLY A 35 8.59 -7.92 -17.15
N ILE A 36 7.63 -7.76 -18.07
CA ILE A 36 7.66 -6.67 -19.06
C ILE A 36 7.50 -5.30 -18.38
N LYS A 37 6.65 -5.18 -17.35
CA LYS A 37 6.46 -3.92 -16.62
C LYS A 37 7.74 -3.50 -15.90
N SER A 38 8.41 -4.40 -15.20
CA SER A 38 9.69 -4.14 -14.53
C SER A 38 10.79 -3.80 -15.53
N PHE A 39 10.83 -4.47 -16.68
CA PHE A 39 11.77 -4.15 -17.76
C PHE A 39 11.54 -2.75 -18.32
N LYS A 40 10.28 -2.36 -18.54
CA LYS A 40 9.96 -1.01 -19.03
C LYS A 40 10.20 0.07 -17.97
N GLN A 41 9.99 -0.23 -16.69
CA GLN A 41 10.31 0.68 -15.58
C GLN A 41 11.82 0.91 -15.47
N GLY A 42 12.63 -0.16 -15.47
CA GLY A 42 14.09 -0.02 -15.43
C GLY A 42 14.67 0.76 -16.61
N MET A 43 14.15 0.54 -17.82
CA MET A 43 14.54 1.31 -19.01
C MET A 43 14.10 2.79 -18.93
N ASN A 44 12.99 3.10 -18.26
CA ASN A 44 12.55 4.49 -18.07
C ASN A 44 13.34 5.19 -16.96
N GLU A 45 13.75 4.48 -15.90
CA GLU A 45 14.59 5.01 -14.82
C GLU A 45 15.96 5.47 -15.31
N GLU A 46 16.56 4.80 -16.30
CA GLU A 46 17.79 5.26 -16.96
C GLU A 46 17.58 6.53 -17.82
N ALA A 47 16.37 6.74 -18.35
CA ALA A 47 16.06 7.87 -19.23
C ALA A 47 15.48 9.09 -18.49
N ASN A 48 14.86 8.89 -17.33
CA ASN A 48 14.25 9.94 -16.52
C ASN A 48 14.12 9.46 -15.06
N PRO A 49 14.85 10.01 -14.08
CA PRO A 49 14.73 9.59 -12.68
C PRO A 49 13.29 9.83 -12.18
N PRO A 50 12.50 8.80 -11.80
CA PRO A 50 11.08 8.99 -11.57
C PRO A 50 10.79 9.53 -10.16
N VAL A 51 10.15 10.70 -10.11
CA VAL A 51 9.25 11.06 -9.01
C VAL A 51 7.98 10.24 -9.19
N THR A 52 7.97 8.98 -8.73
CA THR A 52 6.72 8.19 -8.67
C THR A 52 6.26 8.08 -7.22
N PRO A 53 5.09 8.63 -6.85
CA PRO A 53 4.56 8.40 -5.52
C PRO A 53 4.37 6.89 -5.29
N PRO A 54 4.68 6.37 -4.09
CA PRO A 54 4.59 4.95 -3.79
C PRO A 54 3.23 4.40 -4.22
N PRO A 55 3.17 3.25 -4.93
CA PRO A 55 1.89 2.62 -5.22
C PRO A 55 1.19 2.40 -3.88
N ALA A 56 0.01 3.01 -3.72
CA ALA A 56 -0.81 2.87 -2.53
C ALA A 56 -0.91 1.38 -2.20
N GLN A 57 -0.20 0.98 -1.14
CA GLN A 57 -0.39 -0.33 -0.53
C GLN A 57 -1.87 -0.40 -0.21
N ILE A 58 -2.53 -1.45 -0.70
CA ILE A 58 -3.91 -1.75 -0.36
C ILE A 58 -3.95 -1.78 1.16
N GLN A 59 -4.58 -0.76 1.73
CA GLN A 59 -4.58 -0.49 3.14
C GLN A 59 -5.39 -1.58 3.86
N GLN A 60 -4.74 -2.66 4.25
CA GLN A 60 -5.17 -3.44 5.41
C GLN A 60 -4.53 -2.80 6.63
N THR A 61 -5.02 -1.62 7.02
CA THR A 61 -4.94 -1.20 8.42
C THR A 61 -5.92 -2.10 9.18
N PRO A 62 -5.48 -2.93 10.14
CA PRO A 62 -6.38 -3.44 11.15
C PRO A 62 -7.14 -2.27 11.78
N PRO A 63 -8.44 -2.40 12.08
CA PRO A 63 -9.17 -1.34 12.75
C PRO A 63 -8.51 -1.10 14.11
N VAL A 64 -7.83 0.04 14.26
CA VAL A 64 -7.37 0.50 15.56
C VAL A 64 -8.62 0.72 16.43
N PRO A 65 -8.74 0.03 17.58
CA PRO A 65 -9.85 0.22 18.50
C PRO A 65 -9.97 1.69 18.93
N PRO A 66 -11.18 2.20 19.24
CA PRO A 66 -11.37 3.58 19.70
C PRO A 66 -10.52 3.83 20.96
N VAL A 67 -9.60 4.78 20.87
CA VAL A 67 -8.88 5.30 22.03
C VAL A 67 -9.86 6.04 22.93
N ALA A 68 -10.24 5.41 24.04
CA ALA A 68 -10.70 6.06 25.26
C ALA A 68 -10.37 5.11 26.43
N PRO A 69 -9.91 5.58 27.61
CA PRO A 69 -10.10 6.91 28.19
C PRO A 69 -8.78 7.68 28.44
N GLN A 70 -8.77 8.97 28.10
CA GLN A 70 -7.77 9.91 28.60
C GLN A 70 -8.01 10.09 30.10
N ALA A 71 -7.11 9.55 30.93
CA ALA A 71 -7.06 9.89 32.35
C ALA A 71 -6.76 11.40 32.48
N PRO A 72 -7.54 12.16 33.27
CA PRO A 72 -7.33 13.60 33.42
C PRO A 72 -5.91 13.86 33.94
N VAL A 73 -5.14 14.60 33.14
CA VAL A 73 -3.87 15.18 33.56
C VAL A 73 -4.16 16.17 34.70
N HIS A 74 -3.89 15.76 35.95
CA HIS A 74 -3.89 16.68 37.08
C HIS A 74 -2.83 17.78 36.83
N PRO A 75 -3.21 19.07 36.76
CA PRO A 75 -2.23 20.15 36.85
C PRO A 75 -1.83 20.27 38.32
N ALA A 76 -0.57 20.01 38.63
CA ALA A 76 -0.02 20.33 39.96
C ALA A 76 -0.10 21.85 40.19
N PRO A 77 -0.79 22.34 41.24
CA PRO A 77 -0.67 23.73 41.64
C PRO A 77 0.60 23.88 42.46
N VAL A 78 1.54 24.66 41.93
CA VAL A 78 2.64 25.24 42.69
C VAL A 78 2.10 26.35 43.60
N GLN A 79 2.51 26.35 44.89
CA GLN A 79 2.40 27.37 45.99
C GLN A 79 1.92 26.68 47.29
N GLN A 80 2.54 26.80 48.48
CA GLN A 80 3.52 27.74 49.02
C GLN A 80 4.23 27.12 50.26
N PRO A 81 5.48 27.51 50.59
CA PRO A 81 6.30 26.94 51.66
C PRO A 81 5.72 27.20 53.05
N GLY A 82 5.77 26.17 53.91
CA GLY A 82 5.47 26.31 55.32
C GLY A 82 6.54 27.14 56.02
N ASP A 83 6.15 28.32 56.51
CA ASP A 83 6.87 29.04 57.56
C ASP A 83 5.86 29.92 58.31
N HIS A 84 5.55 29.56 59.55
CA HIS A 84 5.89 30.32 60.77
C HIS A 84 5.16 29.72 61.99
N PRO A 85 5.85 29.51 63.12
CA PRO A 85 5.29 28.97 64.36
C PRO A 85 4.64 30.08 65.20
N GLN A 86 3.44 29.84 65.71
CA GLN A 86 2.89 30.60 66.84
C GLN A 86 2.39 29.64 67.92
N GLY A 87 3.01 29.75 69.10
CA GLY A 87 2.64 29.05 70.33
C GLY A 87 1.41 29.66 71.02
N PRO A 88 1.33 29.54 72.35
CA PRO A 88 0.25 28.84 73.04
C PRO A 88 -0.97 29.72 73.32
N GLN A 89 -2.15 29.12 73.32
CA GLN A 89 -3.29 29.62 74.08
C GLN A 89 -3.95 28.43 74.79
N ALA A 90 -4.09 28.57 76.12
CA ALA A 90 -4.60 27.65 77.14
C ALA A 90 -3.61 26.66 77.75
#